data_AF-A0A7U3YMY7-F1
#
_entry.id   AF-A0A7U3YMY7-F1
#
_cell.length_a   1.000
_cell.length_b   1.000
_cell.length_c   1.000
_cell.angle_alpha   90.00
_cell.angle_beta   90.00
_cell.angle_gamma   90.00
#
_symmetry.space_group_name_H-M   'P 1'
#
loop_
_entity.id
_entity.type
_entity.pdbx_description
1 polymer ?
#
loop_
_entity_poly.entity_id
_entity_poly.type
_entity_poly.pdbx_seq_one_letter_code
_entity_poly.pdbx_strand_id
1 'polypeptide(L)'
;MNTKTKILAALGLLVAAGVLCTADIQATAPTAAQPPAQDKQFESYGQTQVIAVEPVKEMFSHKSHVVTAGLSCDSCHPDLFERKRGSTKAKGDYNMASLDAGKYCGACHDGKMAFNTTGPETCKVCHGSDMKQPETIVFNVPVKSVIFEHKGHVDMGLDCASCHDKAFEMRKGAAEEHPEKFTMEALYAGKYCGVCHNGTDAFASNTRCTTCHIGVKGFERKFAGAAQVEGKDHGKKEH
;
A
#
# COMPACT_ATOMS: atom_id res chain seq x y z
N MET A 1 63.35 11.86 -84.03
CA MET A 1 62.83 13.20 -83.66
C MET A 1 61.56 12.98 -82.85
N ASN A 2 61.66 13.07 -81.51
CA ASN A 2 61.30 14.24 -80.68
C ASN A 2 59.77 14.41 -80.56
N THR A 3 59.12 14.51 -79.41
CA THR A 3 59.54 14.65 -77.99
C THR A 3 58.26 14.71 -77.11
N LYS A 4 58.41 14.52 -75.78
CA LYS A 4 57.61 15.13 -74.67
C LYS A 4 56.20 14.52 -74.41
N THR A 5 55.62 14.38 -73.21
CA THR A 5 55.94 14.69 -71.79
C THR A 5 54.80 14.15 -70.90
N LYS A 6 55.14 13.57 -69.73
CA LYS A 6 54.41 13.38 -68.44
C LYS A 6 52.94 12.90 -68.38
N ILE A 7 52.67 11.93 -67.50
CA ILE A 7 51.77 12.00 -66.32
C ILE A 7 52.03 10.75 -65.44
N LEU A 8 52.26 10.95 -64.14
CA LEU A 8 52.43 9.93 -63.11
C LEU A 8 51.11 9.80 -62.33
N ALA A 9 50.57 8.60 -62.20
CA ALA A 9 49.61 8.22 -61.17
C ALA A 9 50.02 6.84 -60.62
N ALA A 10 50.41 6.80 -59.35
CA ALA A 10 50.83 5.59 -58.67
C ALA A 10 49.68 5.08 -57.79
N LEU A 11 49.25 3.85 -58.02
CA LEU A 11 48.43 3.07 -57.12
C LEU A 11 48.96 1.64 -57.19
N GLY A 12 49.67 1.23 -56.16
CA GLY A 12 50.11 -0.14 -55.97
C GLY A 12 50.18 -0.39 -54.48
N LEU A 13 49.32 -1.28 -53.98
CA LEU A 13 49.49 -1.84 -52.65
C LEU A 13 49.48 -3.36 -52.76
N LEU A 14 50.60 -3.91 -52.29
CA LEU A 14 50.98 -5.31 -52.28
C LEU A 14 50.07 -6.18 -51.41
N VAL A 15 49.89 -7.41 -51.90
CA VAL A 15 49.44 -8.58 -51.15
C VAL A 15 50.65 -9.21 -50.46
N ALA A 16 50.53 -9.59 -49.18
CA ALA A 16 51.29 -10.72 -48.63
C ALA A 16 50.64 -11.24 -47.35
N ALA A 17 50.69 -12.56 -47.22
CA ALA A 17 49.95 -13.39 -46.29
C ALA A 17 50.61 -13.58 -44.92
N GLY A 18 49.78 -13.96 -43.95
CA GLY A 18 50.08 -15.10 -43.09
C GLY A 18 50.48 -14.80 -41.64
N VAL A 19 49.66 -15.27 -40.70
CA VAL A 19 49.98 -16.25 -39.64
C VAL A 19 48.86 -16.19 -38.59
N LEU A 20 48.22 -17.34 -38.36
CA LEU A 20 47.15 -17.55 -37.39
C LEU A 20 47.76 -17.80 -36.00
N CYS A 21 47.45 -16.93 -35.04
CA CYS A 21 47.51 -17.22 -33.61
C CYS A 21 46.07 -17.38 -33.10
N THR A 22 45.74 -18.57 -32.60
CA THR A 22 44.44 -18.87 -31.98
C THR A 22 44.40 -18.25 -30.59
N ALA A 23 43.66 -17.17 -30.44
CA ALA A 23 43.15 -16.70 -29.16
C ALA A 23 41.63 -16.91 -29.16
N ASP A 24 41.14 -17.74 -28.24
CA ASP A 24 39.71 -17.87 -27.97
C ASP A 24 39.18 -16.53 -27.45
N ILE A 25 38.71 -15.69 -28.37
CA ILE A 25 37.87 -14.56 -28.04
C ILE A 25 36.46 -15.13 -27.88
N GLN A 26 36.06 -15.40 -26.63
CA GLN A 26 34.64 -15.43 -26.30
C GLN A 26 34.08 -14.05 -26.60
N ALA A 27 33.40 -13.91 -27.73
CA ALA A 27 32.56 -12.76 -27.99
C ALA A 27 31.41 -12.81 -26.98
N THR A 28 31.54 -12.05 -25.89
CA THR A 28 30.37 -11.65 -25.12
C THR A 28 29.45 -10.91 -26.08
N ALA A 29 28.31 -11.52 -26.40
CA ALA A 29 27.28 -10.85 -27.17
C ALA A 29 27.02 -9.46 -26.55
N PRO A 30 26.84 -8.40 -27.35
CA PRO A 30 26.51 -7.10 -26.80
C PRO A 30 25.25 -7.28 -25.96
N THR A 31 25.33 -6.96 -24.66
CA THR A 31 24.16 -6.85 -23.80
C THR A 31 23.20 -5.95 -24.53
N ALA A 32 22.07 -6.50 -24.99
CA ALA A 32 21.01 -5.71 -25.56
C ALA A 32 20.68 -4.61 -24.55
N ALA A 33 20.93 -3.36 -24.93
CA ALA A 33 20.56 -2.22 -24.10
C ALA A 33 19.08 -2.38 -23.77
N GLN A 34 18.75 -2.50 -22.49
CA GLN A 34 17.36 -2.48 -22.07
C GLN A 34 16.76 -1.18 -22.62
N PRO A 35 15.62 -1.24 -23.34
CA PRO A 35 14.95 -0.03 -23.75
C PRO A 35 14.70 0.83 -22.51
N PRO A 36 14.82 2.16 -22.62
CA PRO A 36 14.62 3.05 -21.48
C PRO A 36 13.29 2.69 -20.82
N ALA A 37 13.31 2.55 -19.49
CA ALA A 37 12.12 2.29 -18.71
C ALA A 37 11.06 3.29 -19.17
N GLN A 38 9.97 2.77 -19.75
CA GLN A 38 8.95 3.62 -20.33
C GLN A 38 8.41 4.53 -19.23
N ASP A 39 8.67 5.82 -19.33
CA ASP A 39 7.94 6.82 -18.57
C ASP A 39 6.47 6.52 -18.82
N LYS A 40 5.74 6.13 -17.77
CA LYS A 40 4.31 5.85 -17.85
C LYS A 40 3.61 7.16 -18.19
N GLN A 41 3.51 7.46 -19.48
CA GLN A 41 2.69 8.50 -20.03
C GLN A 41 1.24 8.12 -19.71
N PHE A 42 0.72 8.66 -18.61
CA PHE A 42 -0.67 8.48 -18.25
C PHE A 42 -1.52 9.20 -19.29
N GLU A 43 -2.18 8.43 -20.14
CA GLU A 43 -3.26 8.92 -20.99
C GLU A 43 -4.32 9.54 -20.07
N SER A 44 -4.29 10.87 -20.00
CA SER A 44 -5.13 11.70 -19.14
C SER A 44 -6.60 11.71 -19.55
N TYR A 45 -6.99 10.92 -20.57
CA TYR A 45 -8.37 10.70 -20.96
C TYR A 45 -8.55 9.22 -21.32
N GLY A 46 -9.14 8.45 -20.41
CA GLY A 46 -9.38 7.01 -20.58
C GLY A 46 -10.05 6.38 -19.36
N GLN A 47 -10.24 5.05 -19.38
CA GLN A 47 -10.76 4.26 -18.24
C GLN A 47 -9.78 4.19 -17.05
N THR A 48 -8.75 5.05 -17.04
CA THR A 48 -7.63 5.04 -16.11
C THR A 48 -8.12 5.29 -14.70
N GLN A 49 -8.07 4.24 -13.88
CA GLN A 49 -8.21 4.34 -12.44
C GLN A 49 -6.83 4.62 -11.83
N VAL A 50 -6.75 5.66 -10.99
CA VAL A 50 -5.61 5.82 -10.09
C VAL A 50 -5.83 4.85 -8.94
N ILE A 51 -4.95 3.86 -8.85
CA ILE A 51 -4.94 2.90 -7.76
C ILE A 51 -3.71 3.19 -6.91
N ALA A 52 -3.93 3.53 -5.65
CA ALA A 52 -2.92 3.42 -4.62
C ALA A 52 -3.33 2.29 -3.66
N VAL A 53 -2.35 1.73 -2.92
CA VAL A 53 -2.50 0.41 -2.27
C VAL A 53 -2.03 0.43 -0.81
N GLU A 54 -1.73 1.58 -0.23
CA GLU A 54 -1.13 1.63 1.11
C GLU A 54 -1.75 2.73 1.99
N PRO A 55 -2.33 2.40 3.16
CA PRO A 55 -2.43 1.07 3.80
C PRO A 55 -3.57 0.18 3.27
N VAL A 56 -4.51 0.77 2.52
CA VAL A 56 -5.63 0.10 1.86
C VAL A 56 -5.66 0.53 0.41
N LYS A 57 -6.23 -0.30 -0.46
CA LYS A 57 -6.45 0.06 -1.87
C LYS A 57 -7.42 1.22 -1.95
N GLU A 58 -7.13 2.25 -2.71
CA GLU A 58 -8.07 3.31 -3.07
C GLU A 58 -8.09 3.51 -4.59
N MET A 59 -9.29 3.76 -5.12
CA MET A 59 -9.55 3.84 -6.55
C MET A 59 -10.17 5.20 -6.89
N PHE A 60 -9.54 5.95 -7.77
CA PHE A 60 -10.09 7.19 -8.33
C PHE A 60 -10.25 7.08 -9.85
N SER A 61 -11.38 7.54 -10.39
CA SER A 61 -11.69 7.50 -11.82
C SER A 61 -11.92 8.89 -12.39
N HIS A 62 -11.09 9.32 -13.35
CA HIS A 62 -11.35 10.56 -14.10
C HIS A 62 -12.64 10.47 -14.92
N LYS A 63 -12.98 9.27 -15.44
CA LYS A 63 -14.22 9.08 -16.21
C LYS A 63 -15.46 9.38 -15.37
N SER A 64 -15.52 8.95 -14.11
CA SER A 64 -16.69 9.21 -13.27
C SER A 64 -16.84 10.70 -12.92
N HIS A 65 -15.73 11.41 -12.74
CA HIS A 65 -15.77 12.82 -12.34
C HIS A 65 -15.91 13.77 -13.55
N VAL A 66 -15.11 13.59 -14.59
CA VAL A 66 -15.07 14.51 -15.74
C VAL A 66 -16.15 14.17 -16.76
N VAL A 67 -16.31 12.88 -17.10
CA VAL A 67 -17.24 12.47 -18.17
C VAL A 67 -18.64 12.27 -17.64
N THR A 68 -18.79 11.54 -16.52
CA THR A 68 -20.11 11.22 -15.97
C THR A 68 -20.70 12.37 -15.16
N ALA A 69 -19.93 12.99 -14.26
CA ALA A 69 -20.40 14.12 -13.46
C ALA A 69 -20.18 15.50 -14.14
N GLY A 70 -19.52 15.56 -15.30
CA GLY A 70 -19.37 16.79 -16.08
C GLY A 70 -18.44 17.83 -15.45
N LEU A 71 -17.54 17.44 -14.55
CA LEU A 71 -16.62 18.36 -13.89
C LEU A 71 -15.48 18.80 -14.83
N SER A 72 -15.12 20.08 -14.73
CA SER A 72 -13.97 20.63 -15.46
C SER A 72 -12.65 20.25 -14.77
N CYS A 73 -11.54 20.36 -15.50
CA CYS A 73 -10.21 20.07 -14.94
C CYS A 73 -9.87 21.00 -13.78
N ASP A 74 -10.26 22.27 -13.90
CA ASP A 74 -9.97 23.33 -12.93
C ASP A 74 -10.82 23.21 -11.66
N SER A 75 -11.87 22.38 -11.69
CA SER A 75 -12.66 22.04 -10.50
C SER A 75 -11.85 21.24 -9.47
N CYS A 76 -10.71 20.66 -9.86
CA CYS A 76 -9.85 19.89 -8.96
C CYS A 76 -8.39 20.33 -9.01
N HIS A 77 -7.90 20.74 -10.19
CA HIS A 77 -6.50 21.06 -10.41
C HIS A 77 -6.27 22.56 -10.57
N PRO A 78 -5.20 23.13 -9.97
CA PRO A 78 -4.27 22.50 -9.05
C PRO A 78 -4.73 22.52 -7.59
N ASP A 79 -5.86 23.16 -7.30
CA ASP A 79 -6.25 23.59 -5.96
C ASP A 79 -6.44 22.44 -4.96
N LEU A 80 -7.20 21.40 -5.35
CA LEU A 80 -7.42 20.22 -4.50
C LEU A 80 -6.34 19.15 -4.72
N PHE A 81 -5.91 18.98 -5.97
CA PHE A 81 -4.90 18.00 -6.35
C PHE A 81 -3.91 18.64 -7.32
N GLU A 82 -2.62 18.39 -7.13
CA GLU A 82 -1.64 18.76 -8.15
C GLU A 82 -1.72 17.76 -9.31
N ARG A 83 -1.42 18.21 -10.54
CA ARG A 83 -1.27 17.32 -11.72
C ARG A 83 0.05 16.55 -11.68
N LYS A 84 0.39 16.01 -10.50
CA LYS A 84 1.60 15.25 -10.21
C LYS A 84 1.23 14.08 -9.31
N ARG A 85 1.51 12.86 -9.79
CA ARG A 85 1.23 11.64 -9.03
C ARG A 85 1.98 11.63 -7.70
N GLY A 86 1.28 11.24 -6.64
CA GLY A 86 1.85 11.13 -5.30
C GLY A 86 2.08 12.46 -4.58
N SER A 87 1.82 13.61 -5.22
CA SER A 87 1.94 14.94 -4.59
C SER A 87 1.11 15.05 -3.32
N THR A 88 -0.16 14.64 -3.39
CA THR A 88 -1.08 14.64 -2.24
C THR A 88 -0.60 13.74 -1.10
N LYS A 89 -0.11 12.52 -1.39
CA LYS A 89 0.48 11.65 -0.35
C LYS A 89 1.73 12.28 0.27
N ALA A 90 2.55 12.97 -0.52
CA ALA A 90 3.76 13.63 -0.05
C ALA A 90 3.49 14.82 0.89
N LYS A 91 2.28 15.41 0.88
CA LYS A 91 1.88 16.45 1.85
C LYS A 91 1.71 15.91 3.28
N GLY A 92 1.53 14.59 3.44
CA GLY A 92 1.47 13.92 4.74
C GLY A 92 0.12 14.05 5.47
N ASP A 93 -0.81 14.89 5.00
CA ASP A 93 -2.14 15.04 5.58
C ASP A 93 -3.24 14.36 4.74
N TYR A 94 -2.91 13.52 3.76
CA TYR A 94 -3.89 12.74 3.00
C TYR A 94 -4.36 11.51 3.80
N ASN A 95 -5.39 11.71 4.61
CA ASN A 95 -6.02 10.69 5.45
C ASN A 95 -7.53 10.96 5.61
N MET A 96 -8.28 9.99 6.15
CA MET A 96 -9.73 10.10 6.30
C MET A 96 -10.18 11.27 7.18
N ALA A 97 -9.38 11.67 8.18
CA ALA A 97 -9.70 12.83 9.02
C ALA A 97 -9.62 14.14 8.21
N SER A 98 -8.64 14.29 7.32
CA SER A 98 -8.58 15.43 6.40
C SER A 98 -9.73 15.43 5.40
N LEU A 99 -10.16 14.25 4.92
CA LEU A 99 -11.33 14.13 4.06
C LEU A 99 -12.60 14.57 4.81
N ASP A 100 -12.80 14.11 6.05
CA ASP A 100 -13.92 14.52 6.90
C ASP A 100 -13.91 16.03 7.19
N ALA A 101 -12.72 16.63 7.28
CA ALA A 101 -12.51 18.08 7.40
C ALA A 101 -12.71 18.86 6.08
N GLY A 102 -13.21 18.21 5.02
CA GLY A 102 -13.52 18.86 3.74
C GLY A 102 -12.32 19.06 2.80
N LYS A 103 -11.18 18.40 3.06
CA LYS A 103 -10.03 18.43 2.14
C LYS A 103 -10.12 17.31 1.11
N TYR A 104 -9.38 17.47 0.00
CA TYR A 104 -9.21 16.44 -1.01
C TYR A 104 -10.56 15.94 -1.56
N CYS A 105 -10.84 14.64 -1.44
CA CYS A 105 -12.10 14.03 -1.85
C CYS A 105 -13.29 14.62 -1.09
N GLY A 106 -13.10 14.94 0.20
CA GLY A 106 -14.14 15.47 1.08
C GLY A 106 -14.59 16.89 0.76
N ALA A 107 -13.87 17.62 -0.11
CA ALA A 107 -14.33 18.93 -0.61
C ALA A 107 -15.65 18.82 -1.40
N CYS A 108 -15.93 17.64 -1.96
CA CYS A 108 -17.16 17.35 -2.70
C CYS A 108 -17.91 16.15 -2.12
N HIS A 109 -17.21 15.16 -1.58
CA HIS A 109 -17.79 14.00 -0.90
C HIS A 109 -18.17 14.33 0.56
N ASP A 110 -19.00 15.36 0.73
CA ASP A 110 -19.41 15.94 2.01
C ASP A 110 -20.83 15.51 2.45
N GLY A 111 -21.48 14.64 1.67
CA GLY A 111 -22.87 14.23 1.88
C GLY A 111 -23.91 15.21 1.32
N LYS A 112 -23.50 16.36 0.76
CA LYS A 112 -24.37 17.35 0.13
C LYS A 112 -24.19 17.38 -1.37
N MET A 113 -22.95 17.52 -1.84
CA MET A 113 -22.62 17.53 -3.26
C MET A 113 -22.51 16.11 -3.83
N ALA A 114 -21.88 15.21 -3.08
CA ALA A 114 -21.79 13.78 -3.39
C ALA A 114 -21.94 12.95 -2.10
N PHE A 115 -21.89 11.61 -2.22
CA PHE A 115 -21.89 10.73 -1.04
C PHE A 115 -20.71 11.08 -0.11
N ASN A 116 -20.89 10.90 1.21
CA ASN A 116 -19.87 11.26 2.19
C ASN A 116 -18.67 10.31 2.20
N THR A 117 -17.50 10.81 2.61
CA THR A 117 -16.27 9.99 2.74
C THR A 117 -16.26 9.08 3.98
N THR A 118 -17.04 9.41 5.00
CA THR A 118 -17.07 8.74 6.32
C THR A 118 -18.33 7.91 6.56
N GLY A 119 -19.10 7.63 5.51
CA GLY A 119 -20.29 6.79 5.62
C GLY A 119 -19.91 5.31 5.81
N PRO A 120 -20.63 4.57 6.67
CA PRO A 120 -20.33 3.15 6.93
C PRO A 120 -20.44 2.30 5.65
N GLU A 121 -21.35 2.66 4.75
CA GLU A 121 -21.56 1.97 3.48
C GLU A 121 -20.72 2.53 2.31
N THR A 122 -20.09 3.70 2.48
CA THR A 122 -19.38 4.39 1.39
C THR A 122 -17.90 4.04 1.34
N CYS A 123 -17.34 3.45 2.40
CA CYS A 123 -15.95 2.99 2.45
C CYS A 123 -15.57 2.13 1.22
N LYS A 124 -16.42 1.16 0.87
CA LYS A 124 -16.22 0.23 -0.26
C LYS A 124 -16.28 0.90 -1.64
N VAL A 125 -16.81 2.11 -1.75
CA VAL A 125 -16.93 2.84 -3.03
C VAL A 125 -15.55 3.21 -3.57
N CYS A 126 -14.66 3.67 -2.69
CA CYS A 126 -13.28 4.02 -3.05
C CYS A 126 -12.33 2.85 -2.83
N HIS A 127 -12.56 2.05 -1.78
CA HIS A 127 -11.60 1.03 -1.36
C HIS A 127 -11.86 -0.38 -1.90
N GLY A 128 -12.92 -0.55 -2.69
CA GLY A 128 -13.27 -1.80 -3.33
C GLY A 128 -14.03 -2.78 -2.42
N SER A 129 -14.73 -3.72 -3.05
CA SER A 129 -15.44 -4.82 -2.37
C SER A 129 -14.49 -5.89 -1.82
N ASP A 130 -13.21 -5.82 -2.18
CA ASP A 130 -12.12 -6.65 -1.66
C ASP A 130 -11.54 -6.11 -0.35
N MET A 131 -12.09 -5.02 0.21
CA MET A 131 -11.78 -4.58 1.57
C MET A 131 -12.15 -5.69 2.56
N LYS A 132 -11.15 -6.51 2.90
CA LYS A 132 -11.23 -7.53 3.94
C LYS A 132 -10.47 -7.04 5.15
N GLN A 133 -11.13 -7.08 6.29
CA GLN A 133 -10.52 -6.84 7.58
C GLN A 133 -9.39 -7.87 7.82
N PRO A 134 -8.22 -7.45 8.33
CA PRO A 134 -7.24 -8.39 8.85
C PRO A 134 -7.87 -9.28 9.92
N GLU A 135 -7.64 -10.59 9.91
CA GLU A 135 -8.30 -11.48 10.90
C GLU A 135 -7.91 -11.12 12.34
N THR A 136 -6.60 -11.09 12.63
CA THR A 136 -6.07 -10.71 13.95
C THR A 136 -4.98 -9.66 13.82
N ILE A 137 -5.14 -8.55 14.54
CA ILE A 137 -4.08 -7.58 14.82
C ILE A 137 -3.39 -7.98 16.12
N VAL A 138 -2.07 -7.86 16.14
CA VAL A 138 -1.27 -7.99 17.36
C VAL A 138 -0.50 -6.69 17.55
N PHE A 139 -0.80 -5.99 18.64
CA PHE A 139 -0.01 -4.86 19.12
C PHE A 139 1.11 -5.38 20.01
N ASN A 140 2.30 -4.82 19.82
CA ASN A 140 3.50 -5.12 20.57
C ASN A 140 4.05 -3.93 21.36
N VAL A 141 3.48 -2.74 21.18
CA VAL A 141 3.84 -1.51 21.88
C VAL A 141 2.57 -0.85 22.46
N PRO A 142 2.58 -0.34 23.71
CA PRO A 142 3.70 -0.36 24.67
C PRO A 142 3.93 -1.74 25.33
N VAL A 143 2.96 -2.65 25.24
CA VAL A 143 3.05 -4.00 25.83
C VAL A 143 3.01 -5.05 24.73
N LYS A 144 3.89 -6.06 24.83
CA LYS A 144 4.00 -7.14 23.86
C LYS A 144 2.75 -8.05 23.86
N SER A 145 2.26 -8.36 22.67
CA SER A 145 1.21 -9.37 22.43
C SER A 145 -0.16 -9.02 23.01
N VAL A 146 -0.67 -7.84 22.67
CA VAL A 146 -2.09 -7.50 22.83
C VAL A 146 -2.82 -7.83 21.52
N ILE A 147 -3.85 -8.66 21.58
CA ILE A 147 -4.59 -9.07 20.39
C ILE A 147 -5.88 -8.28 20.20
N PHE A 148 -6.25 -8.10 18.93
CA PHE A 148 -7.55 -7.63 18.49
C PHE A 148 -8.01 -8.45 17.30
N GLU A 149 -9.24 -8.97 17.34
CA GLU A 149 -9.81 -9.79 16.27
C GLU A 149 -10.96 -9.04 15.61
N HIS A 150 -10.81 -8.66 14.33
CA HIS A 150 -11.90 -7.94 13.64
C HIS A 150 -13.12 -8.83 13.47
N LYS A 151 -12.93 -10.14 13.19
CA LYS A 151 -14.04 -11.07 13.00
C LYS A 151 -14.98 -11.06 14.21
N GLY A 152 -14.44 -11.13 15.42
CA GLY A 152 -15.26 -11.07 16.64
C GLY A 152 -16.07 -9.79 16.76
N HIS A 153 -15.53 -8.65 16.34
CA HIS A 153 -16.21 -7.35 16.41
C HIS A 153 -17.24 -7.16 15.29
N VAL A 154 -16.89 -7.50 14.05
CA VAL A 154 -17.78 -7.38 12.89
C VAL A 154 -18.92 -8.40 12.95
N ASP A 155 -18.69 -9.62 13.46
CA ASP A 155 -19.73 -10.63 13.65
C ASP A 155 -20.78 -10.19 14.70
N MET A 156 -20.43 -9.26 15.60
CA MET A 156 -21.36 -8.63 16.55
C MET A 156 -22.19 -7.49 15.91
N GLY A 157 -21.98 -7.21 14.62
CA GLY A 157 -22.70 -6.16 13.89
C GLY A 157 -22.05 -4.78 13.94
N LEU A 158 -20.79 -4.67 14.39
CA LEU A 158 -20.03 -3.42 14.30
C LEU A 158 -19.56 -3.19 12.87
N ASP A 159 -19.83 -1.99 12.34
CA ASP A 159 -19.36 -1.57 11.03
C ASP A 159 -17.94 -0.97 11.09
N CYS A 160 -17.36 -0.68 9.92
CA CYS A 160 -16.00 -0.14 9.82
C CYS A 160 -15.88 1.23 10.51
N ALA A 161 -16.90 2.08 10.33
CA ALA A 161 -16.95 3.44 10.85
C ALA A 161 -17.01 3.49 12.38
N SER A 162 -17.64 2.49 13.00
CA SER A 162 -17.76 2.33 14.46
C SER A 162 -16.40 2.36 15.17
N CYS A 163 -15.34 1.93 14.49
CA CYS A 163 -13.97 2.00 15.02
C CYS A 163 -13.13 3.04 14.28
N HIS A 164 -13.22 3.11 12.94
CA HIS A 164 -12.18 3.75 12.15
C HIS A 164 -12.27 5.27 12.00
N ASP A 165 -13.42 5.85 12.32
CA ASP A 165 -13.58 7.31 12.30
C ASP A 165 -13.13 7.97 13.61
N LYS A 166 -13.08 7.21 14.71
CA LYS A 166 -12.96 7.76 16.06
C LYS A 166 -11.94 7.07 16.97
N ALA A 167 -11.82 5.75 16.88
CA ALA A 167 -11.04 4.96 17.83
C ALA A 167 -9.67 4.53 17.28
N PHE A 168 -9.60 4.16 15.99
CA PHE A 168 -8.39 3.62 15.38
C PHE A 168 -8.26 4.03 13.91
N GLU A 169 -7.07 4.45 13.48
CA GLU A 169 -6.82 4.61 12.05
C GLU A 169 -6.91 3.27 11.31
N MET A 170 -7.33 3.28 10.03
CA MET A 170 -7.27 2.10 9.13
C MET A 170 -5.83 1.78 8.68
N ARG A 171 -4.91 1.74 9.65
CA ARG A 171 -3.50 1.54 9.43
C ARG A 171 -2.92 0.77 10.60
N LYS A 172 -2.44 -0.44 10.31
CA LYS A 172 -1.80 -1.29 11.32
C LYS A 172 -0.59 -0.56 11.91
N GLY A 173 -0.49 -0.55 13.24
CA GLY A 173 0.60 0.09 13.97
C GLY A 173 0.41 1.59 14.25
N ALA A 174 -0.65 2.24 13.75
CA ALA A 174 -0.88 3.66 13.99
C ALA A 174 -0.96 4.03 15.47
N ALA A 175 -1.68 3.24 16.26
CA ALA A 175 -1.76 3.43 17.71
C ALA A 175 -0.40 3.20 18.41
N GLU A 176 0.47 2.37 17.84
CA GLU A 176 1.79 2.02 18.40
C GLU A 176 2.84 3.13 18.19
N GLU A 177 2.62 4.04 17.24
CA GLU A 177 3.49 5.20 16.99
C GLU A 177 3.40 6.27 18.08
N HIS A 178 2.34 6.22 18.89
CA HIS A 178 2.10 7.11 20.02
C HIS A 178 1.93 6.29 21.32
N PRO A 179 2.95 5.56 21.78
CA PRO A 179 2.87 4.69 22.95
C PRO A 179 2.45 5.43 24.22
N GLU A 180 2.77 6.72 24.33
CA GLU A 180 2.38 7.60 25.42
C GLU A 180 0.88 7.91 25.44
N LYS A 181 0.19 7.76 24.29
CA LYS A 181 -1.25 7.94 24.16
C LYS A 181 -1.99 6.60 24.21
N PHE A 182 -1.39 5.52 23.74
CA PHE A 182 -2.01 4.19 23.72
C PHE A 182 -1.73 3.42 25.01
N THR A 183 -2.32 3.89 26.12
CA THR A 183 -2.14 3.33 27.47
C THR A 183 -3.46 2.86 28.08
N MET A 184 -3.39 2.06 29.15
CA MET A 184 -4.59 1.62 29.87
C MET A 184 -5.37 2.80 30.48
N GLU A 185 -4.69 3.85 30.93
CA GLU A 185 -5.34 5.07 31.41
C GLU A 185 -6.16 5.75 30.31
N ALA A 186 -5.65 5.77 29.07
CA ALA A 186 -6.41 6.27 27.94
C ALA A 186 -7.65 5.40 27.65
N LEU A 187 -7.53 4.08 27.77
CA LEU A 187 -8.68 3.16 27.67
C LEU A 187 -9.71 3.44 28.76
N TYR A 188 -9.29 3.64 30.00
CA TYR A 188 -10.20 3.98 31.11
C TYR A 188 -10.87 5.35 30.92
N ALA A 189 -10.21 6.26 30.21
CA ALA A 189 -10.77 7.54 29.79
C ALA A 189 -11.64 7.47 28.51
N GLY A 190 -12.00 6.26 28.05
CA GLY A 190 -12.90 6.07 26.92
C GLY A 190 -12.26 6.18 25.53
N LYS A 191 -10.94 6.00 25.42
CA LYS A 191 -10.22 6.01 24.13
C LYS A 191 -9.88 4.59 23.66
N TYR A 192 -9.58 4.43 22.36
CA TYR A 192 -9.21 3.14 21.76
C TYR A 192 -10.23 2.03 22.08
N CYS A 193 -9.77 0.89 22.60
CA CYS A 193 -10.64 -0.22 23.03
C CYS A 193 -11.68 0.24 24.08
N GLY A 194 -11.31 1.22 24.91
CA GLY A 194 -12.13 1.75 25.99
C GLY A 194 -13.34 2.55 25.53
N VAL A 195 -13.43 2.92 24.24
CA VAL A 195 -14.66 3.52 23.67
C VAL A 195 -15.86 2.62 23.95
N CYS A 196 -15.68 1.29 23.86
CA CYS A 196 -16.73 0.30 24.13
C CYS A 196 -16.42 -0.60 25.34
N HIS A 197 -15.14 -0.95 25.58
CA HIS A 197 -14.73 -1.75 26.75
C HIS A 197 -14.67 -0.90 28.04
N ASN A 198 -15.79 -0.27 28.36
CA ASN A 198 -15.99 0.69 29.45
C ASN A 198 -16.81 0.11 30.63
N GLY A 199 -17.38 -1.09 30.48
CA GLY A 199 -18.24 -1.73 31.48
C GLY A 199 -19.73 -1.50 31.28
N THR A 200 -20.12 -0.68 30.30
CA THR A 200 -21.50 -0.41 29.91
C THR A 200 -21.82 -1.03 28.56
N ASP A 201 -21.03 -0.74 27.51
CA ASP A 201 -21.28 -1.28 26.16
C ASP A 201 -20.68 -2.68 25.99
N ALA A 202 -19.50 -2.91 26.58
CA ALA A 202 -18.85 -4.21 26.68
C ALA A 202 -18.15 -4.35 28.04
N PHE A 203 -17.56 -5.52 28.31
CA PHE A 203 -16.81 -5.73 29.56
C PHE A 203 -15.71 -4.67 29.73
N ALA A 204 -15.52 -4.19 30.95
CA ALA A 204 -14.58 -3.12 31.24
C ALA A 204 -13.11 -3.57 31.08
N SER A 205 -12.29 -2.70 30.48
CA SER A 205 -10.87 -2.97 30.18
C SER A 205 -10.00 -3.26 31.41
N ASN A 206 -10.47 -2.91 32.62
CA ASN A 206 -9.77 -3.18 33.89
C ASN A 206 -10.18 -4.51 34.57
N THR A 207 -11.06 -5.32 33.98
CA THR A 207 -11.58 -6.55 34.63
C THR A 207 -11.04 -7.85 34.04
N ARG A 208 -10.66 -7.86 32.76
CA ARG A 208 -10.34 -9.09 32.01
C ARG A 208 -9.05 -8.98 31.20
N CYS A 209 -7.94 -8.75 31.88
CA CYS A 209 -6.64 -8.47 31.25
C CYS A 209 -6.20 -9.55 30.25
N THR A 210 -6.39 -10.83 30.58
CA THR A 210 -5.93 -11.97 29.77
C THR A 210 -6.75 -12.21 28.50
N THR A 211 -7.88 -11.54 28.33
CA THR A 211 -8.66 -11.60 27.07
C THR A 211 -7.89 -10.94 25.93
N CYS A 212 -7.19 -9.85 26.21
CA CYS A 212 -6.43 -9.10 25.20
C CYS A 212 -4.92 -9.34 25.34
N HIS A 213 -4.40 -9.36 26.57
CA HIS A 213 -2.97 -9.57 26.85
C HIS A 213 -2.64 -11.06 26.89
N ILE A 214 -2.25 -11.63 25.74
CA ILE A 214 -1.92 -13.06 25.64
C ILE A 214 -0.46 -13.37 26.03
N GLY A 215 0.37 -12.33 26.11
CA GLY A 215 1.80 -12.44 26.40
C GLY A 215 2.57 -13.25 25.36
N VAL A 216 3.88 -13.38 25.57
CA VAL A 216 4.79 -14.03 24.59
C VAL A 216 4.40 -15.49 24.36
N LYS A 217 4.08 -16.23 25.42
CA LYS A 217 3.66 -17.65 25.30
C LYS A 217 2.32 -17.80 24.57
N GLY A 218 1.38 -16.87 24.78
CA GLY A 218 0.10 -16.91 24.07
C GLY A 218 0.28 -16.57 22.59
N PHE A 219 1.15 -15.61 22.28
CA PHE A 219 1.52 -15.27 20.91
C PHE A 219 2.17 -16.45 20.19
N GLU A 220 3.15 -17.11 20.81
CA GLU A 220 3.78 -18.31 20.26
C GLU A 220 2.76 -19.42 19.98
N ARG A 221 1.84 -19.70 20.92
CA ARG A 221 0.79 -20.71 20.67
C ARG A 221 -0.12 -20.33 19.49
N LYS A 222 -0.47 -19.05 19.35
CA LYS A 222 -1.41 -18.58 18.32
C LYS A 222 -0.77 -18.48 16.93
N PHE A 223 0.52 -18.16 16.85
CA PHE A 223 1.19 -17.83 15.58
C PHE A 223 2.40 -18.71 15.23
N ALA A 224 3.05 -19.39 16.18
CA ALA A 224 4.16 -20.32 15.89
C ALA A 224 3.71 -21.75 15.56
N GLY A 225 2.44 -22.10 15.83
CA GLY A 225 1.86 -23.41 15.51
C GLY A 225 1.68 -23.69 14.02
N ALA A 226 1.77 -22.67 13.15
CA ALA A 226 1.69 -22.83 11.70
C ALA A 226 2.94 -23.48 11.07
N ALA A 227 4.05 -23.57 11.81
CA ALA A 227 5.30 -24.18 11.34
C ALA A 227 5.51 -25.63 11.79
N GLN A 228 4.60 -26.22 12.58
CA GLN A 228 4.80 -27.54 13.22
C GLN A 228 3.86 -28.64 12.70
N VAL A 229 3.10 -28.38 11.62
CA VAL A 229 2.20 -29.39 11.00
C VAL A 229 2.90 -30.23 9.92
N GLU A 230 4.16 -29.97 9.58
CA GLU A 230 4.94 -30.81 8.64
C GLU A 230 6.00 -31.70 9.31
N GLY A 231 5.98 -31.87 10.64
CA GLY A 231 7.13 -32.44 11.37
C GLY A 231 6.85 -33.55 12.39
N LYS A 232 5.66 -34.17 12.39
CA LYS A 232 5.40 -35.33 13.26
C LYS A 232 4.79 -36.50 12.50
N ASP A 233 5.61 -37.10 11.65
CA ASP A 233 5.53 -38.53 11.42
C ASP A 233 5.88 -39.23 12.74
N HIS A 234 4.86 -39.66 13.48
CA HIS A 234 5.05 -40.59 14.57
C HIS A 234 5.32 -41.96 13.97
N GLY A 235 6.60 -42.18 13.64
CA GLY A 235 7.15 -43.48 13.30
C GLY A 235 6.77 -44.51 14.36
N LYS A 236 5.74 -45.29 14.05
CA LYS A 236 5.33 -46.47 14.77
C LYS A 236 6.37 -47.55 14.48
N LYS A 237 7.41 -47.64 15.32
CA LYS A 237 8.29 -48.82 15.32
C LYS A 237 7.57 -49.95 16.05
N GLU A 238 7.30 -51.00 15.31
CA GLU A 238 6.90 -52.31 15.79
C GLU A 238 8.01 -52.92 16.65
N HIS A 239 7.64 -53.57 17.76
CA HIS A 239 8.09 -54.89 18.19
C HIS A 239 7.10 -55.42 19.23
#